data_AF-C6DZ04-F1
#
_entry.id   AF-C6DZ04-F1
#
_cell.length_a   1.000
_cell.length_b   1.000
_cell.length_c   1.000
_cell.angle_alpha   90.00
_cell.angle_beta   90.00
_cell.angle_gamma   90.00
#
_symmetry.space_group_name_H-M   'P 1'
#
loop_
_entity.id
_entity.type
_entity.pdbx_description
1 polymer ?
#
loop_
_entity_poly.entity_id
_entity_poly.type
_entity_poly.pdbx_seq_one_letter_code
_entity_poly.pdbx_strand_id
1 'polypeptide(L)' 'MPCDLTKACQFFKDNMKNLPKAAEYIRNKLCFGDYESCSRFRIYKEYGENVPPYLNPDDAEEVKKAARCLQMKREDGR' A
#
# COMPACT_ATOMS: atom_id res chain seq x y z
N MET A 1 5.94 15.23 -4.60
CA MET A 1 4.47 15.31 -4.41
C MET A 1 4.08 14.40 -3.27
N PRO A 2 3.00 14.70 -2.51
CA PRO A 2 2.51 13.77 -1.50
C PRO A 2 1.79 12.58 -2.17
N CYS A 3 1.83 11.42 -1.52
CA CYS A 3 1.12 10.22 -1.95
C CYS A 3 -0.41 10.42 -1.99
N ASP A 4 -1.06 10.02 -3.08
CA ASP A 4 -2.53 10.10 -3.24
C ASP A 4 -3.31 9.31 -2.19
N LEU A 5 -2.69 8.27 -1.61
CA LEU A 5 -3.29 7.44 -0.58
C LEU A 5 -3.21 8.04 0.83
N THR A 6 -2.57 9.18 1.03
CA THR A 6 -2.28 9.73 2.39
C THR A 6 -3.48 9.73 3.34
N LYS A 7 -4.68 10.06 2.85
CA LYS A 7 -5.91 10.12 3.67
C LYS A 7 -6.71 8.81 3.69
N ALA A 8 -6.58 7.98 2.66
CA ALA A 8 -7.42 6.80 2.46
C ALA A 8 -6.70 5.47 2.69
N CYS A 9 -5.38 5.47 2.91
CA CYS A 9 -4.58 4.25 3.02
C CYS A 9 -5.05 3.37 4.18
N GLN A 10 -5.62 2.21 3.83
CA GLN A 10 -6.14 1.21 4.78
C GLN A 10 -5.08 0.73 5.77
N PHE A 11 -3.80 0.68 5.39
CA PHE A 11 -2.72 0.34 6.33
C PHE A 11 -2.69 1.24 7.58
N PHE A 12 -2.97 2.54 7.42
CA PHE A 12 -3.02 3.43 8.59
C PHE A 12 -4.31 3.30 9.40
N LYS A 13 -5.40 2.86 8.76
CA LYS A 13 -6.70 2.66 9.41
C LYS A 13 -6.75 1.33 10.19
N ASP A 14 -6.19 0.28 9.61
CA ASP A 14 -6.26 -1.08 10.15
C ASP A 14 -4.99 -1.44 10.94
N ASN A 15 -3.81 -1.39 10.30
CA ASN A 15 -2.56 -1.91 10.88
C ASN A 15 -1.89 -0.96 11.87
N MET A 16 -2.11 0.36 11.75
CA MET A 16 -1.45 1.36 12.59
C MET A 16 -2.38 2.08 13.58
N LYS A 17 -3.62 1.61 13.74
CA LYS A 17 -4.62 2.22 14.63
C LYS A 17 -4.13 2.42 16.07
N ASN A 18 -3.35 1.47 16.58
CA ASN A 18 -2.85 1.48 17.95
C ASN A 18 -1.42 2.05 18.08
N LEU A 19 -0.79 2.45 16.98
CA LEU A 19 0.61 2.89 16.94
C LEU A 19 0.75 4.25 16.21
N PRO A 20 0.16 5.34 16.74
CA PRO A 20 0.11 6.64 16.05
C PRO A 20 1.48 7.25 15.77
N LYS A 21 2.46 7.07 16.66
CA LYS A 21 3.84 7.57 16.45
C LYS A 21 4.53 6.85 15.28
N ALA A 22 4.39 5.53 15.20
CA ALA A 22 4.93 4.75 14.09
C ALA A 22 4.20 5.11 12.78
N ALA A 23 2.88 5.31 12.85
CA ALA A 23 2.07 5.75 11.72
C ALA A 23 2.60 7.07 11.14
N GLU A 24 2.85 8.06 11.99
CA GLU A 24 3.37 9.36 11.58
C GLU A 24 4.78 9.27 10.97
N TYR A 25 5.68 8.48 11.59
CA TYR A 25 7.01 8.23 11.03
C TYR A 25 6.95 7.64 9.62
N ILE A 26 6.12 6.60 9.42
CA ILE A 26 5.96 5.95 8.11
C ILE A 26 5.33 6.91 7.10
N ARG A 27 4.33 7.71 7.50
CA ARG A 27 3.74 8.74 6.63
C ARG A 27 4.79 9.75 6.17
N ASN A 28 5.60 10.26 7.09
CA ASN A 28 6.64 11.23 6.75
C ASN A 28 7.70 10.63 5.83
N LYS A 29 8.17 9.41 6.13
CA LYS A 29 9.20 8.74 5.34
C LYS A 29 8.74 8.36 3.94
N LEU A 30 7.56 7.75 3.83
CA LEU A 30 7.05 7.22 2.56
C LEU A 30 6.07 8.19 1.92
N CYS A 31 4.96 8.53 2.59
CA CYS A 31 3.91 9.31 1.94
C CYS A 31 4.31 10.75 1.57
N PHE A 32 5.21 11.38 2.34
CA PHE A 32 5.72 12.72 2.06
C PHE A 32 7.17 12.74 1.56
N GLY A 33 7.89 11.63 1.68
CA GLY A 33 9.24 11.45 1.16
C GLY A 33 9.22 10.66 -0.13
N ASP A 34 9.51 9.36 -0.03
CA ASP A 34 9.62 8.46 -1.18
C ASP A 34 8.40 7.52 -1.27
N TYR A 35 7.30 8.05 -1.79
CA TYR A 35 6.06 7.27 -1.94
C TYR A 35 6.14 6.31 -3.12
N GLU A 36 7.08 6.50 -4.04
CA GLU A 36 7.29 5.63 -5.18
C GLU A 36 7.95 4.30 -4.78
N SER A 37 8.68 4.26 -3.67
CA SER A 37 9.14 3.00 -3.07
C SER A 37 8.08 2.26 -2.25
N CYS A 38 6.97 2.93 -1.89
CA CYS A 38 5.91 2.31 -1.11
C CYS A 38 5.20 1.20 -1.89
N SER A 39 5.31 -0.03 -1.38
CA SER A 39 4.69 -1.23 -1.98
C SER A 39 3.19 -1.08 -2.20
N ARG A 40 2.49 -0.45 -1.25
CA ARG A 40 1.05 -0.20 -1.35
C ARG A 40 0.69 0.81 -2.43
N PHE A 41 1.53 1.85 -2.62
CA PHE A 41 1.32 2.84 -3.67
C PHE A 41 1.54 2.23 -5.06
N ARG A 42 2.56 1.37 -5.20
CA ARG A 42 2.82 0.63 -6.45
C ARG A 42 1.63 -0.21 -6.88
N ILE A 43 1.06 -1.00 -5.96
CA ILE A 43 -0.15 -1.77 -6.24
C ILE A 43 -1.34 -0.86 -6.54
N TYR A 44 -1.52 0.23 -5.78
CA TYR A 44 -2.61 1.17 -6.04
C TYR A 44 -2.54 1.81 -7.42
N LYS A 45 -1.34 2.17 -7.88
CA LYS A 45 -1.12 2.77 -9.19
C LYS A 45 -1.56 1.85 -10.34
N GLU A 46 -1.47 0.54 -10.15
CA GLU A 46 -1.76 -0.47 -11.19
C GLU A 46 -3.15 -1.14 -11.04
N TYR A 47 -3.63 -1.28 -9.79
CA TYR A 47 -4.86 -2.03 -9.45
C TYR A 47 -5.93 -1.17 -8.76
N GLY A 48 -5.67 0.10 -8.48
CA GLY A 48 -6.58 0.99 -7.76
C GLY A 48 -6.73 0.62 -6.28
N GLU A 49 -7.91 0.84 -5.71
CA GLU A 49 -8.18 0.63 -4.27
C GLU A 49 -8.08 -0.84 -3.80
N ASN A 50 -7.92 -1.80 -4.72
CA ASN A 50 -7.75 -3.23 -4.45
C ASN A 50 -6.36 -3.58 -3.89
N VAL A 51 -5.85 -2.79 -2.92
CA VAL A 51 -4.56 -3.04 -2.27
C VAL A 51 -4.74 -4.07 -1.16
N PRO A 52 -4.01 -5.19 -1.16
CA PRO A 52 -4.17 -6.20 -0.13
C PRO A 52 -3.89 -5.66 1.29
N PRO A 53 -4.70 -6.02 2.30
CA PRO A 53 -4.56 -5.49 3.66
C PRO A 53 -3.29 -5.96 4.36
N TYR A 54 -2.77 -7.14 3.99
CA TYR A 54 -1.54 -7.72 4.51
C TYR A 54 -0.26 -7.09 3.93
N LEU A 55 -0.37 -6.28 2.86
CA LEU A 55 0.79 -5.70 2.18
C LEU A 55 1.34 -4.51 2.99
N ASN A 56 2.53 -4.68 3.55
CA ASN A 56 3.25 -3.63 4.26
C ASN A 56 3.89 -2.64 3.28
N PRO A 57 4.00 -1.35 3.65
CA PRO A 57 4.50 -0.31 2.74
C PRO A 57 6.01 -0.42 2.46
N ASP A 58 6.78 -1.06 3.34
CA ASP A 58 8.23 -1.30 3.21
C ASP A 58 8.59 -2.68 2.60
N ASP A 59 7.59 -3.53 2.33
CA ASP A 59 7.83 -4.88 1.84
C ASP A 59 7.77 -4.93 0.31
N ALA A 60 8.88 -4.60 -0.33
CA ALA A 60 8.99 -4.54 -1.79
C ALA A 60 8.94 -5.94 -2.45
N GLU A 61 9.29 -6.99 -1.71
CA GLU A 61 9.30 -8.35 -2.23
C GLU A 61 7.88 -8.90 -2.37
N GLU A 62 7.02 -8.59 -1.40
CA GLU A 62 5.60 -8.98 -1.42
C GLU A 62 4.79 -8.30 -2.54
N VAL A 63 5.28 -7.20 -3.12
CA VAL A 63 4.63 -6.52 -4.27
C VAL A 63 4.41 -7.49 -5.43
N LYS A 64 5.43 -8.29 -5.78
CA LYS A 64 5.34 -9.23 -6.91
C LYS A 64 4.34 -10.35 -6.64
N LYS A 65 4.20 -10.78 -5.38
CA LYS A 65 3.23 -11.81 -4.99
C LYS A 65 1.82 -11.22 -5.00
N ALA A 66 1.65 -10.04 -4.41
CA ALA A 66 0.39 -9.30 -4.41
C ALA A 66 -0.11 -9.03 -5.84
N ALA A 67 0.75 -8.53 -6.74
CA ALA A 67 0.40 -8.28 -8.13
C ALA A 67 -0.07 -9.56 -8.85
N ARG A 68 0.65 -10.68 -8.70
CA ARG A 68 0.24 -11.97 -9.28
C ARG A 68 -1.12 -12.43 -8.79
N CYS A 69 -1.40 -12.36 -7.48
CA CYS A 69 -2.71 -12.71 -6.94
C CYS A 69 -3.83 -11.80 -7.50
N LEU A 70 -3.55 -10.51 -7.70
CA LEU A 70 -4.50 -9.57 -8.28
C LEU A 70 -4.74 -9.80 -9.78
N GLN A 71 -3.71 -10.22 -10.53
CA GLN A 71 -3.82 -10.62 -11.93
C GLN A 71 -4.70 -11.87 -12.08
N MET A 72 -4.43 -12.92 -11.29
CA MET A 72 -5.24 -14.14 -11.31
C MET A 72 -6.73 -13.87 -11.00
N LYS A 73 -7.01 -12.95 -10.07
CA LYS A 73 -8.39 -12.51 -9.76
C LYS A 73 -9.08 -11.75 -10.90
N ARG A 74 -8.33 -11.09 -11.79
CA ARG A 74 -8.90 -10.46 -12.99
C ARG A 74 -9.23 -11.49 -14.07
N GLU A 75 -8.51 -12.61 -14.10
CA GLU A 75 -8.67 -13.68 -15.10
C GLU A 75 -9.76 -14.70 -14.72
N ASP A 76 -9.97 -14.95 -13.42
CA ASP A 76 -11.01 -15.84 -12.89
C ASP A 76 -12.44 -15.25 -12.94
N GLY A 77 -12.56 -13.99 -13.34
CA GLY A 77 -13.84 -13.28 -13.47
C GLY A 77 -14.53 -13.41 -14.83
N ARG A 78 -14.26 -14.46 -15.62
CA ARG A 78 -14.89 -14.71 -16.93
C ARG A 78 -15.85 -15.88 -16.90
#